data_AF-A0A433BX86-F1
#
_entry.id   AF-A0A433BX86-F1
#
_cell.length_a   1.000
_cell.length_b   1.000
_cell.length_c   1.000
_cell.angle_alpha   90.00
_cell.angle_beta   90.00
_cell.angle_gamma   90.00
#
_symmetry.space_group_name_H-M   'P 1'
#
loop_
_entity.id
_entity.type
_entity.pdbx_description
1 polymer ?
#
loop_
_entity_poly.entity_id
_entity_poly.type
_entity_poly.pdbx_seq_one_letter_code
_entity_poly.pdbx_strand_id
1 'polypeptide(L)'
;MATLAELLDQGRIVPYLGPGMLALCPDATVPATPLALADLMTAQVSVPHKIRKRLTQAAQFIENFKHRKSVVHLMNQAFAAPTTPSALHRALARSNAGLLVDAWYDDTLATALAQERPEGGWLQLQGLSQSEHFGHWTGAYAADGSFLPQAPGGAQPILYKPIGGHAPAGNYLVSDSDYVEVLTEIDIQTPIPAAVQAWRTGRHFLFLGCRFDDQLTRSFARQIMKRSSDRHWAVLPEEPTRMEARFLQEQGITRIAQPLARFADELVAALQDTATV
;
A
#
# COMPACT_ATOMS: atom_id res chain seq x y z
N MET A 1 15.32 9.77 15.38
CA MET A 1 15.56 8.87 14.23
C MET A 1 16.11 7.53 14.66
N ALA A 2 17.21 7.48 15.44
CA ALA A 2 17.83 6.24 15.95
C ALA A 2 16.83 5.19 16.48
N THR A 3 15.90 5.57 17.36
CA THR A 3 14.88 4.63 17.89
C THR A 3 13.99 4.01 16.81
N LEU A 4 13.63 4.75 15.74
CA LEU A 4 12.84 4.19 14.65
C LEU A 4 13.66 3.20 13.81
N ALA A 5 14.92 3.52 13.54
CA ALA A 5 15.84 2.63 12.84
C ALA A 5 16.05 1.32 13.62
N GLU A 6 16.38 1.42 14.91
CA GLU A 6 16.53 0.26 15.81
C GLU A 6 15.29 -0.64 15.85
N LEU A 7 14.10 -0.04 15.96
CA LEU A 7 12.84 -0.78 15.96
C LEU A 7 12.56 -1.47 14.61
N LEU A 8 12.94 -0.83 13.50
CA LEU A 8 12.80 -1.40 12.17
C LEU A 8 13.77 -2.58 11.96
N ASP A 9 15.02 -2.44 12.40
CA ASP A 9 16.03 -3.50 12.33
C ASP A 9 15.73 -4.68 13.27
N GLN A 10 14.99 -4.44 14.35
CA GLN A 10 14.45 -5.49 15.21
C GLN A 10 13.15 -6.12 14.64
N GLY A 11 12.68 -5.70 13.46
CA GLY A 11 11.44 -6.18 12.86
C GLY A 11 10.19 -5.83 13.67
N ARG A 12 10.25 -4.79 14.52
CA ARG A 12 9.14 -4.34 15.38
C ARG A 12 8.25 -3.29 14.72
N ILE A 13 8.66 -2.75 13.57
CA ILE A 13 7.88 -1.81 12.76
C ILE A 13 7.40 -2.49 11.48
N VAL A 14 6.13 -2.26 11.14
CA VAL A 14 5.53 -2.52 9.83
C VAL A 14 5.55 -1.20 9.05
N PRO A 15 6.37 -1.07 7.99
CA PRO A 15 6.26 0.05 7.07
C PRO A 15 4.92 -0.01 6.33
N TYR A 16 4.20 1.10 6.31
CA TYR A 16 2.96 1.26 5.56
C TYR A 16 3.11 2.42 4.60
N LEU A 17 3.15 2.13 3.31
CA LEU A 17 3.44 3.07 2.24
C LEU A 17 2.13 3.47 1.56
N GLY A 18 1.90 4.77 1.44
CA GLY A 18 0.88 5.35 0.59
C GLY A 18 1.46 5.90 -0.71
N PRO A 19 0.60 6.37 -1.63
CA PRO A 19 1.02 6.88 -2.94
C PRO A 19 1.99 8.06 -2.89
N GLY A 20 2.04 8.82 -1.80
CA GLY A 20 2.99 9.92 -1.64
C GLY A 20 4.46 9.48 -1.66
N MET A 21 4.74 8.19 -1.51
CA MET A 21 6.10 7.64 -1.66
C MET A 21 6.67 7.84 -3.07
N LEU A 22 5.83 7.93 -4.09
CA LEU A 22 6.24 8.21 -5.47
C LEU A 22 6.89 9.58 -5.62
N ALA A 23 6.63 10.53 -4.71
CA ALA A 23 7.31 11.85 -4.72
C ALA A 23 8.82 11.75 -4.43
N LEU A 24 9.29 10.62 -3.89
CA LEU A 24 10.72 10.34 -3.70
C LEU A 24 11.38 9.73 -4.95
N CYS A 25 10.60 9.39 -5.97
CA CYS A 25 11.08 8.76 -7.19
C CYS A 25 11.12 9.82 -8.31
N PRO A 26 12.31 10.22 -8.77
CA PRO A 26 12.45 11.35 -9.70
C PRO A 26 11.88 11.08 -11.09
N ASP A 27 11.71 9.82 -11.47
CA ASP A 27 11.23 9.33 -12.76
C ASP A 27 9.79 8.80 -12.72
N ALA A 28 9.09 8.93 -11.59
CA ALA A 28 7.73 8.42 -11.46
C ALA A 28 6.76 9.15 -12.40
N THR A 29 6.27 8.44 -13.42
CA THR A 29 5.22 8.93 -14.34
C THR A 29 3.85 8.33 -14.06
N VAL A 30 3.77 7.32 -13.18
CA VAL A 30 2.52 6.68 -12.76
C VAL A 30 1.72 7.62 -11.84
N PRO A 31 0.38 7.52 -11.79
CA PRO A 31 -0.42 8.44 -11.00
C PRO A 31 -0.18 8.25 -9.50
N ALA A 32 0.25 9.32 -8.82
CA ALA A 32 0.50 9.34 -7.37
C ALA A 32 -0.71 9.84 -6.54
N THR A 33 -1.89 9.97 -7.15
CA THR A 33 -3.13 10.34 -6.42
C THR A 33 -4.35 9.67 -7.07
N PRO A 34 -5.44 9.46 -6.30
CA PRO A 34 -6.71 9.02 -6.86
C PRO A 34 -7.26 9.96 -7.95
N LEU A 35 -7.05 11.27 -7.80
CA LEU A 35 -7.47 12.26 -8.80
C LEU A 35 -6.70 12.10 -10.11
N ALA A 36 -5.37 11.98 -10.05
CA ALA A 36 -4.55 11.77 -11.25
C ALA A 36 -4.91 10.47 -11.97
N LEU A 37 -5.18 9.39 -11.22
CA LEU A 37 -5.64 8.12 -11.79
C LEU A 37 -7.02 8.27 -12.44
N ALA A 38 -7.96 8.98 -11.81
CA ALA A 38 -9.27 9.26 -12.40
C ALA A 38 -9.16 10.08 -13.69
N ASP A 39 -8.29 11.09 -13.73
CA ASP A 39 -8.05 11.90 -14.93
C ASP A 39 -7.49 11.04 -16.08
N LEU A 40 -6.54 10.13 -15.80
CA LEU A 40 -6.01 9.19 -16.80
C LEU A 40 -7.09 8.24 -17.34
N MET A 41 -7.88 7.61 -16.47
CA MET A 41 -8.94 6.69 -16.88
C MET A 41 -10.03 7.39 -17.71
N THR A 42 -10.41 8.60 -17.32
CA THR A 42 -11.52 9.34 -17.94
C THR A 42 -11.11 10.11 -19.20
N ALA A 43 -9.81 10.30 -19.44
CA ALA A 43 -9.30 10.73 -20.73
C ALA A 43 -9.52 9.66 -21.82
N GLN A 44 -9.44 8.38 -21.46
CA GLN A 44 -9.62 7.25 -22.38
C GLN A 44 -11.09 6.82 -22.53
N VAL A 45 -11.89 7.00 -21.49
CA VAL A 45 -13.31 6.64 -21.48
C VAL A 45 -14.16 7.79 -20.97
N SER A 46 -15.06 8.29 -21.81
CA SER A 46 -15.99 9.34 -21.41
C SER A 46 -16.92 8.87 -20.29
N VAL A 47 -16.97 9.65 -19.21
CA VAL A 47 -17.88 9.46 -18.07
C VAL A 47 -18.65 10.76 -17.80
N PRO A 48 -19.79 10.72 -17.07
CA PRO A 48 -20.51 11.92 -16.68
C PRO A 48 -19.63 12.95 -15.94
N HIS A 49 -19.82 14.23 -16.26
CA HIS A 49 -19.01 15.33 -15.72
C HIS A 49 -18.91 15.33 -14.18
N LYS A 50 -19.99 14.95 -13.49
CA LYS A 50 -20.07 14.94 -12.02
C LYS A 50 -19.15 13.92 -11.34
N ILE A 51 -18.75 12.86 -12.06
CA ILE A 51 -17.96 11.75 -11.49
C ILE A 51 -16.54 11.67 -12.06
N ARG A 52 -16.20 12.46 -13.09
CA ARG A 52 -14.90 12.37 -13.78
C ARG A 52 -13.66 12.53 -12.89
N LYS A 53 -13.80 13.24 -11.76
CA LYS A 53 -12.73 13.47 -10.77
C LYS A 53 -12.84 12.57 -9.54
N ARG A 54 -13.72 11.56 -9.57
CA ARG A 54 -14.01 10.66 -8.45
C ARG A 54 -13.65 9.25 -8.89
N LEU A 55 -12.46 8.79 -8.51
CA LEU A 55 -11.88 7.53 -8.99
C LEU A 55 -12.85 6.35 -8.92
N THR A 56 -13.43 6.10 -7.75
CA THR A 56 -14.27 4.91 -7.52
C THR A 56 -15.58 4.95 -8.31
N GLN A 57 -16.21 6.12 -8.40
CA GLN A 57 -17.41 6.33 -9.20
C GLN A 57 -17.12 6.25 -10.71
N ALA A 58 -15.99 6.80 -11.16
CA ALA A 58 -15.57 6.70 -12.55
C ALA A 58 -15.27 5.25 -12.93
N ALA A 59 -14.54 4.51 -12.09
CA ALA A 59 -14.28 3.09 -12.26
C ALA A 59 -15.58 2.27 -12.28
N GLN A 60 -16.52 2.53 -11.36
CA GLN A 60 -17.83 1.88 -11.34
C GLN A 60 -18.62 2.14 -12.64
N PHE A 61 -18.60 3.38 -13.14
CA PHE A 61 -19.28 3.71 -14.39
C PHE A 61 -18.64 2.97 -15.57
N ILE A 62 -17.31 2.96 -15.67
CA ILE A 62 -16.60 2.23 -16.73
C ILE A 62 -16.91 0.74 -16.63
N GLU A 63 -16.94 0.17 -15.42
CA GLU A 63 -17.26 -1.24 -15.19
C GLU A 63 -18.68 -1.60 -15.64
N ASN A 64 -19.68 -0.79 -15.29
CA ASN A 64 -21.07 -1.05 -15.66
C ASN A 64 -21.33 -0.95 -17.17
N PHE A 65 -20.64 -0.04 -17.87
CA PHE A 65 -20.89 0.24 -19.29
C PHE A 65 -19.90 -0.43 -20.25
N LYS A 66 -18.69 -0.77 -19.80
CA LYS A 66 -17.61 -1.38 -20.60
C LYS A 66 -17.04 -2.67 -19.99
N HIS A 67 -17.65 -3.18 -18.93
CA HIS A 67 -17.25 -4.38 -18.19
C HIS A 67 -15.95 -4.21 -17.39
N ARG A 68 -15.78 -5.09 -16.40
CA ARG A 68 -14.61 -5.15 -15.50
C ARG A 68 -13.27 -5.18 -16.24
N LYS A 69 -13.17 -5.94 -17.32
CA LYS A 69 -11.95 -6.04 -18.14
C LYS A 69 -11.46 -4.69 -18.66
N SER A 70 -12.36 -3.74 -18.94
CA SER A 70 -11.97 -2.39 -19.37
C SER A 70 -11.34 -1.59 -18.23
N VAL A 71 -11.85 -1.73 -17.01
CA VAL A 71 -11.24 -1.11 -15.82
C VAL A 71 -9.83 -1.66 -15.61
N VAL A 72 -9.68 -2.99 -15.59
CA VAL A 72 -8.37 -3.66 -15.45
C VAL A 72 -7.40 -3.22 -16.54
N HIS A 73 -7.84 -3.14 -17.80
CA HIS A 73 -7.01 -2.65 -18.89
C HIS A 73 -6.52 -1.21 -18.69
N LEU A 74 -7.40 -0.30 -18.27
CA LEU A 74 -7.02 1.10 -17.99
C LEU A 74 -6.07 1.20 -16.80
N MET A 75 -6.28 0.39 -15.76
CA MET A 75 -5.38 0.31 -14.61
C MET A 75 -3.99 -0.21 -15.01
N ASN A 76 -3.92 -1.27 -15.81
CA ASN A 76 -2.66 -1.77 -16.35
C ASN A 76 -1.93 -0.69 -17.16
N GLN A 77 -2.64 0.05 -18.01
CA GLN A 77 -2.06 1.16 -18.75
C GLN A 77 -1.54 2.29 -17.86
N ALA A 78 -2.29 2.66 -16.82
CA ALA A 78 -1.91 3.74 -15.91
C ALA A 78 -0.64 3.44 -15.11
N PHE A 79 -0.34 2.16 -14.87
CA PHE A 79 0.80 1.70 -14.07
C PHE A 79 1.87 0.94 -14.89
N ALA A 80 1.79 0.98 -16.23
CA ALA A 80 2.71 0.23 -17.10
C ALA A 80 4.16 0.77 -17.09
N ALA A 81 4.34 2.06 -16.81
CA ALA A 81 5.66 2.68 -16.82
C ALA A 81 6.46 2.26 -15.58
N PRO A 82 7.67 1.68 -15.74
CA PRO A 82 8.51 1.34 -14.59
C PRO A 82 8.92 2.60 -13.85
N THR A 83 9.00 2.51 -12.52
CA THR A 83 9.46 3.59 -11.65
C THR A 83 10.69 3.13 -10.90
N THR A 84 11.77 3.93 -10.91
CA THR A 84 12.98 3.60 -10.18
C THR A 84 12.75 3.76 -8.67
N PRO A 85 12.98 2.71 -7.85
CA PRO A 85 12.78 2.84 -6.42
C PRO A 85 13.77 3.81 -5.78
N SER A 86 13.22 4.73 -4.97
CA SER A 86 14.02 5.67 -4.17
C SER A 86 14.91 4.97 -3.13
N ALA A 87 15.86 5.70 -2.56
CA ALA A 87 16.74 5.18 -1.50
C ALA A 87 15.95 4.63 -0.31
N LEU A 88 14.84 5.27 0.06
CA LEU A 88 13.98 4.79 1.14
C LEU A 88 13.28 3.47 0.80
N HIS A 89 12.78 3.29 -0.43
CA HIS A 89 12.20 2.00 -0.84
C HIS A 89 13.22 0.86 -0.69
N ARG A 90 14.45 1.08 -1.14
CA ARG A 90 15.55 0.11 -1.03
C ARG A 90 15.92 -0.18 0.41
N ALA A 91 16.04 0.85 1.26
CA ALA A 91 16.35 0.68 2.67
C ALA A 91 15.26 -0.14 3.39
N LEU A 92 13.98 0.12 3.13
CA LEU A 92 12.87 -0.66 3.68
C LEU A 92 12.87 -2.11 3.19
N ALA A 93 13.17 -2.34 1.91
CA ALA A 93 13.28 -3.68 1.34
C ALA A 93 14.41 -4.52 1.96
N ARG A 94 15.53 -3.89 2.35
CA ARG A 94 16.64 -4.53 3.08
C ARG A 94 16.37 -4.75 4.57
N SER A 95 15.47 -3.97 5.15
CA SER A 95 15.19 -4.04 6.58
C SER A 95 14.68 -5.40 7.04
N ASN A 96 14.69 -5.62 8.35
CA ASN A 96 14.15 -6.84 8.98
C ASN A 96 12.63 -6.80 9.19
N ALA A 97 11.92 -5.87 8.55
CA ALA A 97 10.47 -5.86 8.56
C ALA A 97 9.91 -7.13 7.90
N GLY A 98 9.22 -7.97 8.67
CA GLY A 98 8.57 -9.17 8.14
C GLY A 98 7.26 -8.91 7.41
N LEU A 99 6.73 -7.68 7.51
CA LEU A 99 5.56 -7.22 6.76
C LEU A 99 5.82 -5.80 6.29
N LEU A 100 5.65 -5.59 4.99
CA LEU A 100 5.56 -4.28 4.35
C LEU A 100 4.18 -4.14 3.74
N VAL A 101 3.48 -3.05 4.04
CA VAL A 101 2.16 -2.76 3.47
C VAL A 101 2.31 -1.67 2.42
N ASP A 102 1.84 -1.94 1.21
CA ASP A 102 1.84 -1.00 0.10
C ASP A 102 0.40 -0.73 -0.33
N ALA A 103 -0.11 0.43 0.09
CA ALA A 103 -1.46 0.87 -0.12
C ALA A 103 -1.64 1.66 -1.43
N TRP A 104 -0.81 1.37 -2.43
CA TRP A 104 -0.98 1.87 -3.80
C TRP A 104 -0.77 0.78 -4.85
N TYR A 105 -1.04 1.10 -6.12
CA TYR A 105 -1.13 0.09 -7.18
C TYR A 105 0.16 -0.14 -7.96
N ASP A 106 1.13 0.76 -7.87
CA ASP A 106 2.36 0.69 -8.65
C ASP A 106 3.32 -0.41 -8.17
N ASP A 107 4.39 -0.66 -8.91
CA ASP A 107 5.31 -1.77 -8.66
C ASP A 107 6.60 -1.35 -7.95
N THR A 108 6.71 -0.10 -7.47
CA THR A 108 7.99 0.46 -6.99
C THR A 108 8.54 -0.31 -5.79
N LEU A 109 7.72 -0.61 -4.78
CA LEU A 109 8.19 -1.37 -3.62
C LEU A 109 8.47 -2.84 -3.96
N ALA A 110 7.65 -3.47 -4.81
CA ALA A 110 7.90 -4.83 -5.29
C ALA A 110 9.23 -4.91 -6.07
N THR A 111 9.49 -3.92 -6.90
CA THR A 111 10.76 -3.78 -7.65
C THR A 111 11.94 -3.61 -6.70
N ALA A 112 11.80 -2.79 -5.64
CA ALA A 112 12.84 -2.66 -4.62
C ALA A 112 13.11 -4.00 -3.92
N LEU A 113 12.07 -4.74 -3.51
CA LEU A 113 12.22 -6.05 -2.89
C LEU A 113 12.93 -7.06 -3.81
N ALA A 114 12.56 -7.13 -5.09
CA ALA A 114 13.22 -8.00 -6.05
C ALA A 114 14.70 -7.64 -6.26
N GLN A 115 15.04 -6.35 -6.29
CA GLN A 115 16.42 -5.88 -6.46
C GLN A 115 17.29 -6.12 -5.21
N GLU A 116 16.73 -5.93 -4.02
CA GLU A 116 17.47 -6.08 -2.76
C GLU A 116 17.46 -7.54 -2.24
N ARG A 117 16.59 -8.41 -2.79
CA ARG A 117 16.49 -9.83 -2.46
C ARG A 117 16.40 -10.69 -3.74
N PRO A 118 17.49 -10.74 -4.54
CA PRO A 118 17.48 -11.41 -5.85
C PRO A 118 17.28 -12.93 -5.76
N GLU A 119 17.62 -13.55 -4.62
CA GLU A 119 17.36 -14.98 -4.36
C GLU A 119 15.89 -15.27 -4.00
N GLY A 120 15.05 -14.23 -3.90
CA GLY A 120 13.66 -14.35 -3.48
C GLY A 120 13.51 -14.48 -1.98
N GLY A 121 12.74 -15.49 -1.52
CA GLY A 121 12.49 -15.72 -0.09
C GLY A 121 11.52 -14.73 0.54
N TRP A 122 10.64 -14.11 -0.25
CA TRP A 122 9.53 -13.26 0.19
C TRP A 122 8.26 -13.57 -0.61
N LEU A 123 7.11 -13.12 -0.11
CA LEU A 123 5.81 -13.29 -0.74
C LEU A 123 5.14 -11.96 -1.03
N GLN A 124 4.36 -11.92 -2.09
CA GLN A 124 3.39 -10.86 -2.31
C GLN A 124 1.97 -11.38 -2.06
N LEU A 125 1.20 -10.66 -1.26
CA LEU A 125 -0.22 -10.88 -1.05
C LEU A 125 -1.00 -9.69 -1.58
N GLN A 126 -2.06 -9.93 -2.35
CA GLN A 126 -2.88 -8.88 -2.95
C GLN A 126 -4.35 -9.05 -2.57
N GLY A 127 -5.04 -7.94 -2.31
CA GLY A 127 -6.50 -7.91 -2.24
C GLY A 127 -7.12 -8.19 -3.61
N LEU A 128 -8.24 -8.92 -3.63
CA LEU A 128 -8.94 -9.35 -4.83
C LEU A 128 -10.37 -8.81 -4.85
N SER A 129 -10.81 -8.30 -6.01
CA SER A 129 -12.20 -7.94 -6.27
C SER A 129 -13.09 -9.19 -6.29
N GLN A 130 -14.27 -9.15 -5.64
CA GLN A 130 -15.21 -10.29 -5.73
C GLN A 130 -15.89 -10.39 -7.09
N SER A 131 -15.80 -9.33 -7.92
CA SER A 131 -16.28 -9.36 -9.31
C SER A 131 -15.41 -10.25 -10.20
N GLU A 132 -14.16 -10.50 -9.81
CA GLU A 132 -13.21 -11.38 -10.53
C GLU A 132 -12.91 -12.68 -9.78
N HIS A 133 -12.97 -12.64 -8.43
CA HIS A 133 -12.55 -13.72 -7.55
C HIS A 133 -13.58 -14.00 -6.46
N PHE A 134 -14.81 -14.32 -6.86
CA PHE A 134 -15.92 -14.56 -5.93
C PHE A 134 -15.57 -15.59 -4.83
N GLY A 135 -15.72 -15.19 -3.57
CA GLY A 135 -15.41 -16.01 -2.40
C GLY A 135 -13.93 -16.00 -1.98
N HIS A 136 -13.05 -15.36 -2.76
CA HIS A 136 -11.62 -15.27 -2.50
C HIS A 136 -11.20 -13.80 -2.36
N TRP A 137 -10.78 -13.41 -1.15
CA TRP A 137 -10.40 -12.02 -0.87
C TRP A 137 -8.96 -11.68 -1.19
N THR A 138 -8.09 -12.70 -1.29
CA THR A 138 -6.64 -12.49 -1.35
C THR A 138 -5.97 -13.48 -2.29
N GLY A 139 -5.04 -13.00 -3.12
CA GLY A 139 -4.15 -13.81 -3.96
C GLY A 139 -2.73 -13.81 -3.39
N ALA A 140 -2.02 -14.93 -3.54
CA ALA A 140 -0.64 -15.06 -3.10
C ALA A 140 0.28 -15.32 -4.31
N TYR A 141 1.45 -14.69 -4.28
CA TYR A 141 2.45 -14.77 -5.34
C TYR A 141 3.84 -14.94 -4.74
N ALA A 142 4.67 -15.76 -5.39
CA ALA A 142 6.08 -15.88 -5.04
C ALA A 142 6.87 -14.63 -5.52
N ALA A 143 8.12 -14.53 -5.07
CA ALA A 143 9.00 -13.40 -5.42
C ALA A 143 9.22 -13.21 -6.94
N ASP A 144 9.09 -14.29 -7.73
CA ASP A 144 9.19 -14.26 -9.19
C ASP A 144 7.85 -13.90 -9.88
N GLY A 145 6.80 -13.64 -9.11
CA GLY A 145 5.45 -13.33 -9.60
C GLY A 145 4.56 -14.55 -9.85
N SER A 146 5.08 -15.77 -9.67
CA SER A 146 4.29 -17.00 -9.85
C SER A 146 3.13 -17.07 -8.86
N PHE A 147 1.92 -17.38 -9.34
CA PHE A 147 0.75 -17.56 -8.48
C PHE A 147 0.91 -18.77 -7.57
N LEU A 148 0.56 -18.59 -6.30
CA LEU A 148 0.58 -19.62 -5.27
C LEU A 148 -0.86 -19.92 -4.85
N PRO A 149 -1.41 -21.11 -5.20
CA PRO A 149 -2.77 -21.50 -4.79
C PRO A 149 -2.99 -21.47 -3.27
N GLN A 150 -1.92 -21.66 -2.52
CA GLN A 150 -1.90 -21.52 -1.07
C GLN A 150 -0.63 -20.77 -0.66
N ALA A 151 -0.79 -19.71 0.15
CA ALA A 151 0.35 -19.00 0.71
C ALA A 151 1.13 -19.95 1.65
N PRO A 152 2.47 -20.05 1.51
CA PRO A 152 3.28 -20.85 2.41
C PRO A 152 3.15 -20.33 3.85
N GLY A 153 3.02 -21.25 4.82
CA GLY A 153 2.89 -20.91 6.25
C GLY A 153 4.19 -20.46 6.94
N GLY A 154 5.21 -20.05 6.16
CA GLY A 154 6.54 -19.70 6.66
C GLY A 154 6.64 -18.26 7.20
N ALA A 155 7.73 -17.97 7.91
CA ALA A 155 8.04 -16.66 8.49
C ALA A 155 8.69 -15.67 7.51
N GLN A 156 8.60 -15.93 6.21
CA GLN A 156 9.21 -15.08 5.19
C GLN A 156 8.56 -13.68 5.15
N PRO A 157 9.32 -12.64 4.74
CA PRO A 157 8.78 -11.31 4.57
C PRO A 157 7.61 -11.27 3.59
N ILE A 158 6.63 -10.44 3.90
CA ILE A 158 5.41 -10.27 3.13
C ILE A 158 5.33 -8.84 2.60
N LEU A 159 5.20 -8.68 1.29
CA LEU A 159 4.65 -7.48 0.67
C LEU A 159 3.13 -7.64 0.58
N TYR A 160 2.38 -6.87 1.37
CA TYR A 160 0.93 -6.88 1.33
C TYR A 160 0.39 -5.65 0.59
N LYS A 161 -0.34 -5.88 -0.50
CA LYS A 161 -1.06 -4.86 -1.27
C LYS A 161 -2.57 -4.98 -1.02
N PRO A 162 -3.12 -4.32 0.01
CA PRO A 162 -4.50 -4.54 0.47
C PRO A 162 -5.58 -4.19 -0.55
N ILE A 163 -5.28 -3.31 -1.50
CA ILE A 163 -6.19 -2.90 -2.57
C ILE A 163 -5.83 -3.52 -3.92
N GLY A 164 -4.92 -4.50 -3.93
CA GLY A 164 -4.35 -5.07 -5.15
C GLY A 164 -3.18 -4.26 -5.72
N GLY A 165 -2.72 -4.62 -6.91
CA GLY A 165 -1.59 -3.98 -7.59
C GLY A 165 -1.47 -4.40 -9.05
N HIS A 166 -0.64 -3.66 -9.80
CA HIS A 166 -0.37 -3.92 -11.21
C HIS A 166 0.36 -5.25 -11.44
N ALA A 167 1.59 -5.41 -10.97
CA ALA A 167 2.28 -6.70 -11.05
C ALA A 167 1.94 -7.58 -9.83
N PRO A 168 1.89 -8.92 -9.99
CA PRO A 168 2.12 -9.67 -11.24
C PRO A 168 0.86 -9.94 -12.06
N ALA A 169 -0.34 -9.74 -11.50
CA ALA A 169 -1.59 -10.26 -12.09
C ALA A 169 -2.64 -9.19 -12.46
N GLY A 170 -2.41 -7.91 -12.11
CA GLY A 170 -3.37 -6.84 -12.37
C GLY A 170 -4.64 -6.96 -11.54
N ASN A 171 -4.52 -7.22 -10.23
CA ASN A 171 -5.67 -7.27 -9.34
C ASN A 171 -5.95 -5.88 -8.79
N TYR A 172 -7.20 -5.43 -8.83
CA TYR A 172 -7.55 -4.08 -8.41
C TYR A 172 -8.82 -4.05 -7.54
N LEU A 173 -8.81 -3.32 -6.44
CA LEU A 173 -10.00 -2.89 -5.72
C LEU A 173 -10.16 -1.38 -5.97
N VAL A 174 -10.96 -0.99 -6.97
CA VAL A 174 -10.99 0.39 -7.46
C VAL A 174 -12.39 0.95 -7.66
N SER A 175 -13.41 0.12 -7.95
CA SER A 175 -14.80 0.59 -8.13
C SER A 175 -15.54 0.78 -6.81
N ASP A 176 -16.68 1.49 -6.82
CA ASP A 176 -17.53 1.61 -5.64
C ASP A 176 -17.99 0.23 -5.12
N SER A 177 -18.31 -0.72 -6.02
CA SER A 177 -18.69 -2.09 -5.64
C SER A 177 -17.54 -2.84 -4.97
N ASP A 178 -16.32 -2.74 -5.50
CA ASP A 178 -15.12 -3.33 -4.88
C ASP A 178 -14.98 -2.87 -3.42
N TYR A 179 -15.12 -1.57 -3.18
CA TYR A 179 -14.99 -1.00 -1.84
C TYR A 179 -16.17 -1.35 -0.93
N VAL A 180 -17.40 -1.39 -1.44
CA VAL A 180 -18.57 -1.81 -0.65
C VAL A 180 -18.38 -3.23 -0.13
N GLU A 181 -18.03 -4.16 -1.01
CA GLU A 181 -17.82 -5.58 -0.66
C GLU A 181 -16.73 -5.75 0.39
N VAL A 182 -15.53 -5.20 0.14
CA VAL A 182 -14.42 -5.36 1.08
C VAL A 182 -14.69 -4.67 2.41
N LEU A 183 -15.32 -3.48 2.42
CA LEU A 183 -15.58 -2.75 3.65
C LEU A 183 -16.65 -3.42 4.52
N THR A 184 -17.59 -4.17 3.93
CA THR A 184 -18.57 -4.94 4.72
C THR A 184 -17.94 -6.07 5.53
N GLU A 185 -16.84 -6.63 5.05
CA GLU A 185 -16.21 -7.82 5.64
C GLU A 185 -14.94 -7.49 6.43
N ILE A 186 -14.27 -6.37 6.11
CA ILE A 186 -12.97 -6.04 6.69
C ILE A 186 -13.04 -5.72 8.19
N ASP A 187 -14.18 -5.30 8.71
CA ASP A 187 -14.35 -5.04 10.15
C ASP A 187 -14.19 -6.31 11.00
N ILE A 188 -14.62 -7.47 10.47
CA ILE A 188 -14.39 -8.79 11.07
C ILE A 188 -13.07 -9.46 10.61
N GLN A 189 -12.27 -8.74 9.81
CA GLN A 189 -10.92 -9.09 9.35
C GLN A 189 -10.84 -10.18 8.28
N THR A 190 -11.97 -10.62 7.71
CA THR A 190 -12.02 -11.68 6.69
C THR A 190 -11.11 -11.40 5.48
N PRO A 191 -11.09 -10.18 4.89
CA PRO A 191 -10.27 -9.89 3.72
C PRO A 191 -8.78 -9.67 4.01
N ILE A 192 -8.34 -9.71 5.28
CA ILE A 192 -6.93 -9.53 5.65
C ILE A 192 -6.29 -10.92 5.80
N PRO A 193 -5.23 -11.25 5.05
CA PRO A 193 -4.61 -12.58 5.11
C PRO A 193 -4.20 -12.96 6.54
N ALA A 194 -4.42 -14.21 6.94
CA ALA A 194 -4.06 -14.69 8.28
C ALA A 194 -2.58 -14.45 8.63
N ALA A 195 -1.67 -14.60 7.65
CA ALA A 195 -0.25 -14.32 7.82
C ALA A 195 0.02 -12.83 8.14
N VAL A 196 -0.71 -11.91 7.51
CA VAL A 196 -0.65 -10.46 7.82
C VAL A 196 -1.17 -10.20 9.23
N GLN A 197 -2.28 -10.84 9.62
CA GLN A 197 -2.85 -10.71 10.97
C GLN A 197 -1.89 -11.21 12.05
N ALA A 198 -1.21 -12.33 11.81
CA ALA A 198 -0.19 -12.86 12.71
C ALA A 198 1.00 -11.90 12.81
N TRP A 199 1.55 -11.46 11.68
CA TRP A 199 2.75 -10.61 11.64
C TRP A 199 2.57 -9.26 12.33
N ARG A 200 1.43 -8.59 12.14
CA ARG A 200 1.20 -7.25 12.72
C ARG A 200 1.03 -7.26 14.24
N THR A 201 0.79 -8.42 14.85
CA THR A 201 0.37 -8.50 16.26
C THR A 201 1.45 -7.94 17.19
N GLY A 202 1.10 -6.90 17.94
CA GLY A 202 2.03 -6.17 18.82
C GLY A 202 3.12 -5.35 18.10
N ARG A 203 3.07 -5.19 16.77
CA ARG A 203 4.05 -4.39 16.02
C ARG A 203 3.61 -2.94 15.94
N HIS A 204 4.57 -2.04 15.80
CA HIS A 204 4.30 -0.65 15.47
C HIS A 204 4.07 -0.47 13.97
N PHE A 205 3.40 0.61 13.58
CA PHE A 205 3.28 1.02 12.18
C PHE A 205 4.01 2.34 11.97
N LEU A 206 4.72 2.44 10.85
CA LEU A 206 5.31 3.67 10.35
C LEU A 206 4.67 4.00 8.99
N PHE A 207 3.81 5.01 8.99
CA PHE A 207 3.09 5.46 7.80
C PHE A 207 3.92 6.49 7.02
N LEU A 208 4.12 6.21 5.73
CA LEU A 208 4.99 6.98 4.83
C LEU A 208 4.22 7.31 3.55
N GLY A 209 4.16 8.59 3.18
CA GLY A 209 3.40 9.01 1.99
C GLY A 209 1.88 8.82 2.11
N CYS A 210 1.35 8.73 3.33
CA CYS A 210 -0.07 8.60 3.62
C CYS A 210 -0.67 9.95 4.05
N ARG A 211 -1.70 10.43 3.37
CA ARG A 211 -2.38 11.70 3.72
C ARG A 211 -3.49 11.53 4.76
N PHE A 212 -4.19 10.41 4.73
CA PHE A 212 -5.39 10.12 5.54
C PHE A 212 -6.52 11.14 5.38
N ASP A 213 -6.61 11.82 4.25
CA ASP A 213 -7.65 12.81 3.92
C ASP A 213 -8.98 12.14 3.56
N ASP A 214 -8.93 10.94 2.97
CA ASP A 214 -10.12 10.16 2.61
C ASP A 214 -10.51 9.06 3.63
N GLN A 215 -11.81 8.78 3.75
CA GLN A 215 -12.34 7.77 4.66
C GLN A 215 -11.86 6.35 4.32
N LEU A 216 -11.75 5.98 3.04
CA LEU A 216 -11.32 4.64 2.62
C LEU A 216 -9.91 4.37 3.15
N THR A 217 -8.99 5.30 2.95
CA THR A 217 -7.60 5.16 3.42
C THR A 217 -7.51 4.97 4.94
N ARG A 218 -8.31 5.73 5.70
CA ARG A 218 -8.39 5.60 7.16
C ARG A 218 -9.01 4.27 7.60
N SER A 219 -10.05 3.80 6.90
CA SER A 219 -10.69 2.51 7.18
C SER A 219 -9.71 1.35 6.97
N PHE A 220 -8.99 1.32 5.84
CA PHE A 220 -7.98 0.29 5.59
C PHE A 220 -6.85 0.34 6.59
N ALA A 221 -6.27 1.52 6.85
CA ALA A 221 -5.22 1.67 7.85
C ALA A 221 -5.67 1.13 9.22
N ARG A 222 -6.84 1.58 9.71
CA ARG A 222 -7.44 1.13 10.97
C ARG A 222 -7.59 -0.40 11.05
N GLN A 223 -8.13 -1.02 10.01
CA GLN A 223 -8.36 -2.46 10.04
C GLN A 223 -7.06 -3.25 9.89
N ILE A 224 -6.10 -2.76 9.11
CA ILE A 224 -4.79 -3.38 8.96
C ILE A 224 -3.96 -3.28 10.23
N MET A 225 -4.06 -2.19 10.98
CA MET A 225 -3.32 -2.00 12.25
C MET A 225 -4.05 -2.60 13.47
N LYS A 226 -5.26 -3.12 13.32
CA LYS A 226 -6.02 -3.72 14.43
C LYS A 226 -5.22 -4.84 15.12
N ARG A 227 -5.18 -4.84 16.46
CA ARG A 227 -4.38 -5.76 17.31
C ARG A 227 -2.86 -5.64 17.14
N SER A 228 -2.39 -4.57 16.52
CA SER A 228 -0.97 -4.18 16.58
C SER A 228 -0.66 -3.49 17.91
N SER A 229 0.49 -2.82 18.04
CA SER A 229 0.84 -2.08 19.25
C SER A 229 -0.10 -0.90 19.53
N ASP A 230 0.07 -0.22 20.65
CA ASP A 230 -0.63 1.02 21.01
C ASP A 230 0.04 2.31 20.50
N ARG A 231 1.22 2.21 19.86
CA ARG A 231 2.01 3.36 19.42
C ARG A 231 2.45 3.22 17.97
N HIS A 232 2.20 4.26 17.18
CA HIS A 232 2.58 4.33 15.77
C HIS A 232 3.09 5.71 15.39
N TRP A 233 3.57 5.85 14.16
CA TRP A 233 4.06 7.12 13.62
C TRP A 233 3.60 7.35 12.19
N ALA A 234 3.36 8.61 11.83
CA ALA A 234 3.09 9.01 10.46
C ALA A 234 3.94 10.22 10.07
N VAL A 235 4.66 10.12 8.96
CA VAL A 235 5.33 11.28 8.36
C VAL A 235 4.29 12.09 7.62
N LEU A 236 3.92 13.23 8.20
CA LEU A 236 2.84 14.07 7.70
C LEU A 236 3.27 15.54 7.83
N PRO A 237 3.81 16.14 6.75
CA PRO A 237 4.32 17.50 6.80
C PRO A 237 3.20 18.52 7.00
N GLU A 238 2.07 18.36 6.31
CA GLU A 238 0.94 19.28 6.41
C GLU A 238 0.24 19.21 7.76
N GLU A 239 -0.39 20.32 8.15
CA GLU A 239 -1.24 20.35 9.32
C GLU A 239 -2.47 19.44 9.11
N PRO A 240 -2.76 18.51 10.03
CA PRO A 240 -3.91 17.64 9.89
C PRO A 240 -5.21 18.43 9.91
N THR A 241 -6.17 18.04 9.08
CA THR A 241 -7.56 18.47 9.26
C THR A 241 -8.10 17.93 10.59
N ARG A 242 -9.23 18.48 11.07
CA ARG A 242 -9.88 17.99 12.30
C ARG A 242 -10.14 16.47 12.28
N MET A 243 -10.51 15.93 11.12
CA MET A 243 -10.80 14.50 10.97
C MET A 243 -9.52 13.65 10.96
N GLU A 244 -8.45 14.13 10.31
CA GLU A 244 -7.14 13.48 10.34
C GLU A 244 -6.56 13.49 11.75
N ALA A 245 -6.55 14.65 12.43
CA ALA A 245 -6.06 14.76 13.82
C ALA A 245 -6.78 13.78 14.76
N ARG A 246 -8.12 13.71 14.62
CA ARG A 246 -8.94 12.76 15.37
C ARG A 246 -8.56 11.31 15.07
N PHE A 247 -8.37 10.96 13.80
CA PHE A 247 -7.92 9.62 13.41
C PHE A 247 -6.55 9.28 14.01
N LEU A 248 -5.57 10.20 13.91
CA LEU A 248 -4.24 9.99 14.48
C LEU A 248 -4.32 9.75 16.00
N GLN A 249 -5.10 10.57 16.71
CA GLN A 249 -5.31 10.41 18.15
C GLN A 249 -5.99 9.09 18.51
N GLU A 250 -7.10 8.75 17.84
CA GLU A 250 -7.86 7.51 18.09
C GLU A 250 -7.04 6.24 17.84
N GLN A 251 -6.08 6.31 16.90
CA GLN A 251 -5.25 5.16 16.53
C GLN A 251 -3.86 5.18 17.19
N GLY A 252 -3.55 6.12 18.10
CA GLY A 252 -2.23 6.18 18.74
C GLY A 252 -1.07 6.51 17.78
N ILE A 253 -1.35 7.27 16.71
CA ILE A 253 -0.37 7.64 15.68
C ILE A 253 0.23 9.01 16.02
N THR A 254 1.54 9.02 16.29
CA THR A 254 2.31 10.25 16.50
C THR A 254 2.69 10.87 15.16
N ARG A 255 2.27 12.12 14.92
CA ARG A 255 2.68 12.88 13.73
C ARG A 255 4.16 13.24 13.80
N ILE A 256 4.88 12.97 12.72
CA ILE A 256 6.21 13.49 12.46
C ILE A 256 6.06 14.62 11.43
N ALA A 257 6.05 15.86 11.92
CA ALA A 257 5.79 17.06 11.13
C ALA A 257 7.04 17.50 10.35
N GLN A 258 7.44 16.72 9.35
CA GLN A 258 8.55 17.05 8.47
C GLN A 258 8.31 16.59 7.03
N PRO A 259 8.97 17.20 6.03
CA PRO A 259 8.91 16.73 4.64
C PRO A 259 9.37 15.28 4.49
N LEU A 260 8.66 14.51 3.65
CA LEU A 260 8.96 13.08 3.44
C LEU A 260 10.39 12.84 2.94
N ALA A 261 10.90 13.69 2.04
CA ALA A 261 12.27 13.58 1.53
C ALA A 261 13.33 13.72 2.63
N ARG A 262 13.15 14.70 3.53
CA ARG A 262 14.05 14.88 4.67
C ARG A 262 14.00 13.69 5.63
N PHE A 263 12.80 13.21 5.96
CA PHE A 263 12.64 12.03 6.80
C PHE A 263 13.30 10.80 6.16
N ALA A 264 13.15 10.64 4.84
CA ALA A 264 13.75 9.55 4.08
C ALA A 264 15.27 9.56 4.21
N ASP A 265 15.92 10.70 3.98
CA ASP A 265 17.37 10.83 4.09
C ASP A 265 17.85 10.52 5.53
N GLU A 266 17.18 11.08 6.53
CA GLU A 266 17.51 10.86 7.95
C GLU A 266 17.35 9.38 8.36
N LEU A 267 16.28 8.70 7.92
CA LEU A 267 16.04 7.30 8.24
C LEU A 267 17.02 6.37 7.52
N VAL A 268 17.31 6.63 6.24
CA VAL A 268 18.26 5.83 5.46
C VAL A 268 19.65 5.89 6.09
N ALA A 269 20.11 7.09 6.48
CA ALA A 269 21.39 7.24 7.18
C ALA A 269 21.42 6.46 8.51
N ALA A 270 20.36 6.58 9.32
CA ALA A 270 20.29 5.88 10.62
C ALA A 270 20.27 4.34 10.51
N LEU A 271 19.67 3.79 9.45
CA LEU A 271 19.68 2.34 9.19
C LEU A 271 21.06 1.84 8.75
N GLN A 272 21.83 2.66 8.02
CA GLN A 272 23.20 2.32 7.65
C GLN A 272 24.12 2.27 8.87
N ASP A 273 23.95 3.22 9.80
CA ASP A 273 24.73 3.24 11.04
C ASP A 273 24.47 2.00 11.91
N THR A 274 23.23 1.52 11.95
CA THR A 274 22.84 0.34 12.75
C THR A 274 23.37 -0.97 12.14
N ALA A 275 23.52 -1.04 10.81
CA ALA A 275 24.11 -2.19 10.12
C ALA A 275 25.64 -2.31 10.28
N THR A 276 26.31 -1.26 10.75
CA THR A 276 27.78 -1.19 10.88
C THR A 276 28.27 -1.51 12.30
N VAL A 277 27.36 -1.70 13.25
CA VAL A 277 27.62 -1.99 14.67
C VAL A 277 27.33 -3.46 14.98
#